data_AF-A0A925WTC7-F1
#
_entry.id   AF-A0A925WTC7-F1
#
_cell.length_a   1.000
_cell.length_b   1.000
_cell.length_c   1.000
_cell.angle_alpha   90.00
_cell.angle_beta   90.00
_cell.angle_gamma   90.00
#
_symmetry.space_group_name_H-M   'P 1'
#
loop_
_entity.id
_entity.type
_entity.pdbx_description
1 polymer ?
#
loop_
_entity_poly.entity_id
_entity_poly.type
_entity_poly.pdbx_seq_one_letter_code
_entity_poly.pdbx_strand_id
1 'polypeptide(L)'
;MALEQLLLSKIRAAEDQPRKTFYSESLEELSSSIKERGVLEPIIVRPIKGAGSDAAQYEIVMGERRFRASKMAGLETIPAIVRNYSDEEAAADALLENFQREDLNPVEKARAVQSLLKMLALEKVCKTLGVSETTVRRLLELLELPPHVQAELVARPVGSGGQIASSDTGTFAEGHARALIALNDDPSTQVRLVQKVKQEKLSVAALEQIIAAIGKYPTKKEVFLHVPANVSDQMIRSLSAIDERKKPYRSQTAREHVKAIDKHSITMTNLLDERVIEYLTAEEMNQLLASVAQSARMMDQFTAKVREALENKDFGFSETYIHCPLCGRIELVGSVRCSTCWTILRRCYDCGNYDRSGERCGKYGVTIALAEAEGPKEHSRSYKCRDYRPKFTPQGMKLKMVVGK
;
A
#
# COMPACT_ATOMS: atom_id res chain seq x y z
N MET A 1 -14.13 36.38 28.62
CA MET A 1 -12.90 36.07 29.39
C MET A 1 -12.44 37.36 30.03
N ALA A 2 -12.26 37.38 31.34
CA ALA A 2 -11.82 38.58 32.05
C ALA A 2 -10.29 38.60 32.12
N LEU A 3 -9.70 39.74 31.76
CA LEU A 3 -8.31 40.05 32.07
C LEU A 3 -8.26 40.55 33.51
N GLU A 4 -7.45 39.90 34.36
CA GLU A 4 -7.31 40.23 35.77
C GLU A 4 -5.86 40.55 36.11
N GLN A 5 -5.63 41.46 37.03
CA GLN A 5 -4.30 41.73 37.59
C GLN A 5 -4.11 40.86 38.82
N LEU A 6 -3.23 39.86 38.72
CA LEU A 6 -3.01 38.90 39.81
C LEU A 6 -1.67 39.17 40.51
N LEU A 7 -1.68 39.07 41.84
CA LEU A 7 -0.48 39.15 42.67
C LEU A 7 0.49 38.02 42.31
N LEU A 8 1.74 38.35 42.01
CA LEU A 8 2.78 37.38 41.67
C LEU A 8 3.08 36.38 42.80
N SER A 9 2.78 36.75 44.06
CA SER A 9 2.89 35.88 45.24
C SER A 9 1.84 34.77 45.27
N LYS A 10 0.68 34.98 44.61
CA LYS A 10 -0.43 34.02 44.56
C LYS A 10 -0.34 33.06 43.38
N ILE A 11 0.69 33.18 42.54
CA ILE A 11 0.86 32.40 41.33
C ILE A 11 2.09 31.50 41.48
N ARG A 12 1.96 30.22 41.12
CA ARG A 12 3.09 29.28 41.01
C ARG A 12 3.25 28.75 39.59
N ALA A 13 4.46 28.37 39.23
CA ALA A 13 4.70 27.58 38.03
C ALA A 13 4.28 26.12 38.27
N ALA A 14 3.79 25.44 37.24
CA ALA A 14 3.55 24.00 37.30
C ALA A 14 4.88 23.23 37.37
N GLU A 15 4.92 22.14 38.14
CA GLU A 15 6.14 21.34 38.33
C GLU A 15 6.59 20.63 37.05
N ASP A 16 5.66 20.30 36.16
CA ASP A 16 5.89 19.52 34.94
C ASP A 16 5.97 20.38 33.67
N GLN A 17 6.56 21.57 33.78
CA GLN A 17 6.77 22.44 32.61
C GLN A 17 7.87 21.85 31.72
N PRO A 18 7.62 21.71 30.40
CA PRO A 18 8.56 21.08 29.47
C PRO A 18 9.84 21.91 29.25
N ARG A 19 9.79 23.24 29.45
CA ARG A 19 10.96 24.11 29.36
C ARG A 19 11.67 24.18 30.71
N LYS A 20 12.73 23.38 30.88
CA LYS A 20 13.57 23.40 32.10
C LYS A 20 14.76 24.34 32.02
N THR A 21 15.25 24.63 30.82
CA THR A 21 16.42 25.51 30.58
C THR A 21 15.97 26.91 30.17
N PHE A 22 16.46 27.91 30.89
CA PHE A 22 16.26 29.33 30.57
C PHE A 22 17.62 30.01 30.52
N TYR A 23 17.94 30.66 29.40
CA TYR A 23 19.15 31.46 29.27
C TYR A 23 18.95 32.79 30.01
N SER A 24 19.83 33.06 30.99
CA SER A 24 19.77 34.23 31.87
C SER A 24 19.71 35.54 31.10
N GLU A 25 20.55 35.69 30.07
CA GLU A 25 20.63 36.88 29.22
C GLU A 25 19.29 37.20 28.53
N SER A 26 18.64 36.19 27.91
CA SER A 26 17.33 36.37 27.26
C SER A 26 16.19 36.69 28.25
N LEU A 27 16.36 36.34 29.52
CA LEU A 27 15.39 36.63 30.58
C LEU A 27 15.59 38.06 31.10
N GLU A 28 16.83 38.52 31.19
CA GLU A 28 17.19 39.89 31.58
C GLU A 28 16.73 40.92 30.55
N GLU A 29 16.88 40.63 29.26
CA GLU A 29 16.34 41.47 28.18
C GLU A 29 14.81 41.60 28.27
N LEU A 30 14.10 40.47 28.44
CA LEU A 30 12.65 40.46 28.59
C LEU A 30 12.21 41.18 29.87
N SER A 31 12.94 41.01 30.96
CA SER A 31 12.70 41.71 32.24
C SER A 31 12.84 43.22 32.08
N SER A 32 13.86 43.67 31.35
CA SER A 32 14.10 45.09 31.07
C SER A 32 12.96 45.68 30.23
N SER A 33 12.54 44.97 29.17
CA SER A 33 11.39 45.37 28.37
C SER A 33 10.08 45.42 29.17
N ILE A 34 9.85 44.45 30.06
CA ILE A 34 8.65 44.40 30.92
C ILE A 34 8.67 45.55 31.93
N LYS A 35 9.83 45.93 32.44
CA LYS A 35 9.97 47.06 33.35
C LYS A 35 9.59 48.39 32.70
N GLU A 36 9.91 48.57 31.41
CA GLU A 36 9.59 49.79 30.66
C GLU A 36 8.16 49.82 30.12
N ARG A 37 7.67 48.71 29.57
CA ARG A 37 6.43 48.67 28.78
C ARG A 37 5.31 47.85 29.42
N GLY A 38 5.58 47.23 30.57
CA GLY A 38 4.69 46.25 31.18
C GLY A 38 4.62 44.95 30.38
N VAL A 39 3.72 44.06 30.81
CA VAL A 39 3.46 42.80 30.13
C VAL A 39 2.37 43.01 29.08
N LEU A 40 2.74 42.97 27.80
CA LEU A 40 1.83 43.21 26.67
C LEU A 40 0.83 42.08 26.46
N GLU A 41 1.31 40.83 26.53
CA GLU A 41 0.47 39.64 26.42
C GLU A 41 0.21 39.05 27.80
N PRO A 42 -1.05 38.89 28.24
CA PRO A 42 -1.36 38.31 29.54
C PRO A 42 -0.95 36.85 29.65
N ILE A 43 -0.59 36.41 30.85
CA ILE A 43 -0.35 34.99 31.14
C ILE A 43 -1.67 34.23 31.27
N ILE A 44 -1.67 32.91 31.08
CA ILE A 44 -2.86 32.07 31.29
C ILE A 44 -2.62 31.24 32.54
N VAL A 45 -3.57 31.33 33.48
CA VAL A 45 -3.50 30.62 34.76
C VAL A 45 -4.79 29.84 35.02
N ARG A 46 -4.68 28.80 35.84
CA ARG A 46 -5.83 28.04 36.36
C ARG A 46 -5.88 28.10 37.88
N PRO A 47 -7.08 28.10 38.50
CA PRO A 47 -7.19 28.06 39.94
C PRO A 47 -6.77 26.70 40.50
N ILE A 48 -6.07 26.68 41.62
CA ILE A 48 -5.66 25.47 42.33
C ILE A 48 -6.80 25.06 43.28
N LYS A 49 -7.37 23.87 43.06
CA LYS A 49 -8.43 23.33 43.92
C LYS A 49 -7.90 23.10 45.34
N GLY A 50 -8.58 23.65 46.34
CA GLY A 50 -8.23 23.47 47.76
C GLY A 50 -7.10 24.37 48.29
N ALA A 51 -6.67 25.38 47.54
CA ALA A 51 -5.68 26.35 48.02
C ALA A 51 -6.24 27.18 49.19
N GLY A 52 -5.54 27.20 50.32
CA GLY A 52 -5.81 28.10 51.44
C GLY A 52 -5.49 29.57 51.11
N SER A 53 -5.88 30.49 51.98
CA SER A 53 -5.64 31.93 51.79
C SER A 53 -4.16 32.31 51.64
N ASP A 54 -3.26 31.54 52.26
CA ASP A 54 -1.82 31.81 52.33
C ASP A 54 -0.99 31.00 51.31
N ALA A 55 -1.64 30.15 50.50
CA ALA A 55 -0.98 29.34 49.48
C ALA A 55 -1.14 29.98 48.08
N ALA A 56 -0.32 29.54 47.12
CA ALA A 56 -0.54 29.89 45.72
C ALA A 56 -1.95 29.46 45.30
N GLN A 57 -2.73 30.41 44.80
CA GLN A 57 -4.13 30.24 44.41
C GLN A 57 -4.27 29.90 42.92
N TYR A 58 -3.24 30.22 42.14
CA TYR A 58 -3.21 30.03 40.71
C TYR A 58 -1.95 29.31 40.25
N GLU A 59 -2.10 28.49 39.23
CA GLU A 59 -1.00 27.78 38.56
C GLU A 59 -0.89 28.24 37.11
N ILE A 60 0.35 28.48 36.66
CA ILE A 60 0.63 28.92 35.30
C ILE A 60 0.42 27.76 34.33
N VAL A 61 -0.44 28.00 33.34
CA VAL A 61 -0.63 27.11 32.19
C VAL A 61 0.23 27.58 31.01
N MET A 62 0.25 28.90 30.74
CA MET A 62 1.08 29.49 29.68
C MET A 62 1.72 30.80 30.11
N GLY A 63 2.92 31.08 29.59
CA GLY A 63 3.63 32.35 29.79
C GLY A 63 4.64 32.36 30.94
N GLU A 64 5.25 31.21 31.28
CA GLU A 64 6.20 31.11 32.39
C GLU A 64 7.40 32.09 32.27
N ARG A 65 7.91 32.31 31.06
CA ARG A 65 8.99 33.30 30.82
C ARG A 65 8.56 34.71 31.24
N ARG A 66 7.33 35.10 30.92
CA ARG A 66 6.77 36.41 31.30
C ARG A 66 6.62 36.51 32.81
N PHE A 67 6.13 35.46 33.47
CA PHE A 67 6.07 35.41 34.93
C PHE A 67 7.43 35.56 35.61
N ARG A 68 8.45 34.81 35.16
CA ARG A 68 9.82 34.91 35.70
C ARG A 68 10.43 36.29 35.45
N ALA A 69 10.28 36.82 34.24
CA ALA A 69 10.76 38.16 33.90
C ALA A 69 10.02 39.27 34.66
N SER A 70 8.72 39.15 34.93
CA SER A 70 7.96 40.09 35.77
C SER A 70 8.45 40.08 37.23
N LYS A 71 8.82 38.91 37.77
CA LYS A 71 9.46 38.82 39.08
C LYS A 71 10.82 39.51 39.10
N MET A 72 11.64 39.30 38.07
CA MET A 72 12.94 39.97 37.93
C MET A 72 12.81 41.48 37.74
N ALA A 73 11.76 41.93 37.05
CA ALA A 73 11.46 43.34 36.84
C ALA A 73 10.97 44.05 38.12
N GLY A 74 10.64 43.30 39.18
CA GLY A 74 10.16 43.82 40.46
C GLY A 74 8.68 44.25 40.43
N LEU A 75 7.87 43.69 39.53
CA LEU A 75 6.43 43.94 39.52
C LEU A 75 5.75 43.25 40.71
N GLU A 76 4.66 43.81 41.21
CA GLU A 76 3.82 43.18 42.24
C GLU A 76 2.70 42.33 41.63
N THR A 77 2.15 42.78 40.50
CA THR A 77 1.06 42.15 39.77
C THR A 77 1.42 41.85 38.32
N ILE A 78 0.71 40.89 37.72
CA ILE A 78 0.84 40.53 36.32
C ILE A 78 -0.54 40.37 35.68
N PRO A 79 -0.77 40.88 34.45
CA PRO A 79 -2.01 40.64 33.74
C PRO A 79 -2.15 39.15 33.40
N ALA A 80 -3.26 38.56 33.81
CA ALA A 80 -3.53 37.14 33.68
C ALA A 80 -4.97 36.91 33.23
N ILE A 81 -5.18 35.82 32.49
CA ILE A 81 -6.52 35.30 32.17
C ILE A 81 -6.71 34.03 32.98
N VAL A 82 -7.71 34.04 33.87
CA VAL A 82 -8.09 32.88 34.68
C VAL A 82 -8.99 31.96 33.85
N ARG A 83 -8.57 30.71 33.67
CA ARG A 83 -9.37 29.67 33.00
C ARG A 83 -9.49 28.45 33.90
N ASN A 84 -10.70 27.90 33.97
CA ASN A 84 -10.93 26.61 34.62
C ASN A 84 -10.51 25.51 33.64
N TYR A 85 -9.31 24.98 33.83
CA TYR A 85 -8.81 23.82 33.11
C TYR A 85 -8.79 22.59 34.00
N SER A 86 -9.12 21.42 33.46
CA SER A 86 -8.69 20.16 34.03
C SER A 86 -7.16 20.01 33.93
N ASP A 87 -6.58 19.04 34.65
CA ASP A 87 -5.15 18.69 34.50
C ASP A 87 -4.81 18.27 33.07
N GLU A 88 -5.72 17.52 32.44
CA GLU A 88 -5.59 17.06 31.05
C GLU A 88 -5.66 18.22 30.06
N GLU A 89 -6.58 19.18 30.25
CA GLU A 89 -6.74 20.34 29.38
C GLU A 89 -5.55 21.30 29.51
N ALA A 90 -5.06 21.52 30.73
CA ALA A 90 -3.90 22.37 30.98
C ALA A 90 -2.62 21.77 30.35
N ALA A 91 -2.42 20.46 30.48
CA ALA A 91 -1.29 19.75 29.85
C ALA A 91 -1.39 19.77 28.32
N ALA A 92 -2.59 19.55 27.77
CA ALA A 92 -2.81 19.60 26.33
C ALA A 92 -2.56 21.00 25.74
N ASP A 93 -3.02 22.05 26.42
CA ASP A 93 -2.78 23.43 25.99
C ASP A 93 -1.29 23.80 26.06
N ALA A 94 -0.57 23.37 27.11
CA ALA A 94 0.87 23.57 27.20
C ALA A 94 1.65 22.85 26.08
N LEU A 95 1.22 21.64 25.69
CA LEU A 95 1.77 20.93 24.53
C LEU A 95 1.41 21.63 23.21
N LEU A 96 0.23 22.21 23.11
CA LEU A 96 -0.25 22.93 21.93
C LEU A 96 0.58 24.20 21.67
N GLU A 97 0.87 25.00 22.69
CA GLU A 97 1.72 26.19 22.57
C GLU A 97 3.13 25.80 22.10
N ASN A 98 3.67 24.71 22.63
CA ASN A 98 4.94 24.18 22.15
C ASN A 98 4.85 23.69 20.70
N PHE A 99 3.76 23.02 20.31
CA PHE A 99 3.54 22.55 18.94
C PHE A 99 3.49 23.69 17.91
N GLN A 100 2.90 24.83 18.28
CA GLN A 100 2.77 26.00 17.41
C GLN A 100 4.10 26.75 17.20
N ARG A 101 5.19 26.34 17.85
CA ARG A 101 6.51 26.93 17.62
C ARG A 101 7.00 26.58 16.22
N GLU A 102 7.36 27.61 15.46
CA GLU A 102 7.82 27.47 14.08
C GLU A 102 9.10 26.62 13.95
N ASP A 103 9.89 26.53 15.02
CA ASP A 103 11.20 25.87 15.04
C ASP A 103 11.18 24.34 15.24
N LEU A 104 10.01 23.73 15.48
CA LEU A 104 9.96 22.28 15.73
C LEU A 104 10.32 21.47 14.47
N ASN A 105 11.21 20.49 14.65
CA ASN A 105 11.50 19.55 13.57
C ASN A 105 10.34 18.56 13.35
N PRO A 106 10.23 17.93 12.17
CA PRO A 106 9.19 16.94 11.84
C PRO A 106 8.95 15.86 12.89
N VAL A 107 10.03 15.33 13.47
CA VAL A 107 9.98 14.23 14.44
C VAL A 107 9.45 14.73 15.80
N GLU A 108 9.83 15.94 16.20
CA GLU A 108 9.30 16.61 17.39
C GLU A 108 7.82 16.93 17.26
N LYS A 109 7.38 17.43 16.09
CA LYS A 109 5.95 17.62 15.79
C LYS A 109 5.18 16.32 15.92
N ALA A 110 5.72 15.22 15.38
CA ALA A 110 5.12 13.91 15.50
C ALA A 110 5.03 13.42 16.96
N ARG A 111 6.09 13.61 17.76
CA ARG A 111 6.09 13.27 19.21
C ARG A 111 5.09 14.11 20.00
N ALA A 112 4.99 15.41 19.71
CA ALA A 112 4.01 16.29 20.34
C ALA A 112 2.57 15.83 20.03
N VAL A 113 2.29 15.49 18.77
CA VAL A 113 0.99 14.93 18.36
C VAL A 113 0.71 13.60 19.07
N GLN A 114 1.70 12.71 19.18
CA GLN A 114 1.55 11.45 19.91
C GLN A 114 1.22 11.68 21.39
N SER A 115 1.86 12.66 22.03
CA SER A 115 1.56 13.03 23.42
C SER A 115 0.16 13.62 23.58
N LEU A 116 -0.27 14.48 22.64
CA LEU A 116 -1.64 15.02 22.63
C LEU A 116 -2.69 13.92 22.49
N LEU A 117 -2.46 12.91 21.65
CA LEU A 117 -3.38 11.78 21.46
C LEU A 117 -3.50 10.85 22.67
N LYS A 118 -2.55 10.91 23.63
CA LYS A 118 -2.68 10.19 24.91
C LYS A 118 -3.66 10.86 25.86
N MET A 119 -3.88 12.18 25.70
CA MET A 119 -4.72 12.99 26.59
C MET A 119 -6.06 13.35 25.94
N LEU A 120 -6.10 13.47 24.61
CA LEU A 120 -7.25 13.93 23.85
C LEU A 120 -7.63 12.95 22.74
N ALA A 121 -8.92 12.86 22.45
CA ALA A 121 -9.40 12.14 21.27
C ALA A 121 -8.90 12.79 19.98
N LEU A 122 -8.68 11.98 18.93
CA LEU A 122 -8.19 12.40 17.61
C LEU A 122 -8.98 13.59 17.03
N GLU A 123 -10.31 13.57 17.14
CA GLU A 123 -11.16 14.66 16.66
C GLU A 123 -10.88 16.00 17.35
N LYS A 124 -10.61 15.96 18.67
CA LYS A 124 -10.26 17.16 19.42
C LYS A 124 -8.88 17.65 18.99
N VAL A 125 -7.89 16.76 18.88
CA VAL A 125 -6.54 17.12 18.42
C VAL A 125 -6.55 17.77 17.05
N CYS A 126 -7.27 17.20 16.07
CA CYS A 126 -7.41 17.76 14.73
C CYS A 126 -8.05 19.17 14.75
N LYS A 127 -9.13 19.35 15.52
CA LYS A 127 -9.81 20.65 15.67
C LYS A 127 -8.91 21.71 16.31
N THR A 128 -8.21 21.34 17.38
CA THR A 128 -7.34 22.24 18.14
C THR A 128 -6.11 22.65 17.33
N LEU A 129 -5.54 21.74 16.55
CA LEU A 129 -4.39 21.99 15.69
C LEU A 129 -4.75 22.65 14.35
N GLY A 130 -6.03 22.64 13.95
CA GLY A 130 -6.47 23.11 12.64
C GLY A 130 -5.95 22.24 11.48
N VAL A 131 -5.62 20.97 11.73
CA VAL A 131 -5.08 20.05 10.72
C VAL A 131 -6.03 18.88 10.48
N SER A 132 -5.96 18.31 9.27
CA SER A 132 -6.74 17.13 8.92
C SER A 132 -6.24 15.88 9.65
N GLU A 133 -7.13 14.90 9.84
CA GLU A 133 -6.76 13.58 10.36
C GLU A 133 -5.67 12.91 9.53
N THR A 134 -5.69 13.13 8.21
CA THR A 134 -4.65 12.64 7.30
C THR A 134 -3.27 13.24 7.62
N THR A 135 -3.21 14.50 8.04
CA THR A 135 -1.95 15.15 8.42
C THR A 135 -1.43 14.61 9.75
N VAL A 136 -2.33 14.40 10.72
CA VAL A 136 -2.00 13.77 12.01
C VAL A 136 -1.41 12.37 11.78
N ARG A 137 -2.05 11.56 10.94
CA ARG A 137 -1.57 10.21 10.60
C ARG A 137 -0.19 10.24 9.96
N ARG A 138 0.03 11.14 9.00
CA ARG A 138 1.34 11.31 8.33
C ARG A 138 2.46 11.71 9.29
N LEU A 139 2.15 12.50 10.31
CA LEU A 139 3.13 12.84 11.35
C LEU A 139 3.46 11.59 12.19
N LEU A 140 2.45 10.83 12.61
CA LEU A 140 2.66 9.61 13.39
C LEU A 140 3.44 8.54 12.62
N GLU A 141 3.22 8.40 11.32
CA GLU A 141 3.98 7.56 10.39
C GLU A 141 5.50 7.82 10.49
N LEU A 142 5.93 9.06 10.77
CA LEU A 142 7.35 9.38 10.93
C LEU A 142 7.98 8.73 12.17
N LEU A 143 7.19 8.40 13.19
CA LEU A 143 7.67 7.72 14.40
C LEU A 143 7.88 6.22 14.19
N GLU A 144 7.26 5.64 13.16
CA GLU A 144 7.44 4.23 12.78
C GLU A 144 8.77 4.00 12.05
N LEU A 145 9.40 5.06 11.54
CA LEU A 145 10.68 4.98 10.85
C LEU A 145 11.82 4.57 11.78
N PRO A 146 12.81 3.82 11.31
CA PRO A 146 13.97 3.48 12.12
C PRO A 146 14.76 4.72 12.61
N PRO A 147 15.47 4.62 13.76
CA PRO A 147 16.14 5.76 14.39
C PRO A 147 17.13 6.49 13.48
N HIS A 148 17.80 5.77 12.57
CA HIS A 148 18.75 6.36 11.64
C HIS A 148 18.08 7.29 10.61
N VAL A 149 16.86 6.97 10.15
CA VAL A 149 16.10 7.85 9.23
C VAL A 149 15.55 9.06 9.98
N GLN A 150 15.08 8.86 11.22
CA GLN A 150 14.63 9.95 12.08
C GLN A 150 15.76 10.95 12.38
N ALA A 151 16.97 10.45 12.66
CA ALA A 151 18.14 11.28 12.90
C ALA A 151 18.46 12.19 11.71
N GLU A 152 18.25 11.71 10.49
CA GLU A 152 18.48 12.47 9.26
C GLU A 152 17.44 13.58 9.03
N LEU A 153 16.22 13.41 9.54
CA LEU A 153 15.21 14.48 9.58
C LEU A 153 15.52 15.54 10.65
N VAL A 154 16.09 15.12 11.79
CA VAL A 154 16.44 16.01 12.91
C VAL A 154 17.70 16.82 12.61
N ALA A 155 18.69 16.23 11.94
CA ALA A 155 19.95 16.90 11.57
C ALA A 155 19.78 18.03 10.55
N ARG A 156 18.58 18.17 9.96
CA ARG A 156 18.26 19.26 9.04
C ARG A 156 18.19 20.59 9.81
N PRO A 157 19.00 21.60 9.46
CA PRO A 157 18.84 22.93 10.03
C PRO A 157 17.48 23.50 9.61
N VAL A 158 16.73 24.00 10.60
CA VAL A 158 15.45 24.67 10.41
C VAL A 158 15.71 26.04 9.76
N GLY A 159 15.95 26.02 8.44
CA GLY A 159 16.18 27.21 7.63
C GLY A 159 14.86 27.84 7.17
N SER A 160 14.50 28.95 7.81
CA SER A 160 13.74 30.09 7.28
C SER A 160 12.53 29.78 6.37
N GLY A 161 11.36 29.71 6.99
CA GLY A 161 10.07 29.75 6.32
C GLY A 161 9.27 28.49 6.59
N GLY A 162 8.31 28.58 7.51
CA GLY A 162 7.38 27.51 7.93
C GLY A 162 6.44 26.97 6.85
N GLN A 163 6.85 26.98 5.59
CA GLN A 163 6.20 26.27 4.50
C GLN A 163 6.85 24.90 4.33
N ILE A 164 5.99 23.92 4.04
CA ILE A 164 6.34 22.61 3.50
C ILE A 164 7.32 22.86 2.35
N ALA A 165 8.62 22.76 2.62
CA ALA A 165 9.64 22.99 1.60
C ALA A 165 9.28 22.08 0.43
N SER A 166 8.98 22.72 -0.70
CA SER A 166 8.59 22.05 -1.93
C SER A 166 9.56 20.92 -2.22
N SER A 167 8.99 19.83 -2.74
CA SER A 167 9.59 18.56 -3.16
C SER A 167 10.83 18.65 -4.05
N ASP A 168 11.30 19.86 -4.36
CA ASP A 168 12.21 20.18 -5.46
C ASP A 168 13.57 20.71 -4.95
N THR A 169 13.72 20.93 -3.64
CA THR A 169 15.03 21.25 -3.05
C THR A 169 15.69 19.95 -2.62
N GLY A 170 16.71 19.51 -3.37
CA GLY A 170 17.46 18.25 -3.27
C GLY A 170 18.08 17.90 -1.91
N THR A 171 17.26 17.87 -0.88
CA THR A 171 17.55 17.61 0.52
C THR A 171 16.51 16.62 1.02
N PHE A 172 16.92 15.77 1.96
CA PHE A 172 16.02 14.79 2.55
C PHE A 172 14.85 15.50 3.26
N ALA A 173 13.63 15.12 2.92
CA ALA A 173 12.40 15.81 3.32
C ALA A 173 11.39 14.79 3.89
N GLU A 174 10.34 15.26 4.57
CA GLU A 174 9.29 14.39 5.13
C GLU A 174 8.69 13.45 4.07
N GLY A 175 8.49 13.93 2.84
CA GLY A 175 7.99 13.11 1.74
C GLY A 175 8.92 11.92 1.42
N HIS A 176 10.24 12.15 1.40
CA HIS A 176 11.23 11.10 1.20
C HIS A 176 11.23 10.09 2.35
N ALA A 177 11.16 10.58 3.58
CA ALA A 177 11.10 9.73 4.77
C ALA A 177 9.87 8.83 4.77
N ARG A 178 8.69 9.37 4.42
CA ARG A 178 7.46 8.60 4.33
C ARG A 178 7.49 7.52 3.25
N ALA A 179 8.10 7.80 2.09
CA ALA A 179 8.26 6.80 1.04
C ALA A 179 9.06 5.56 1.53
N LEU A 180 10.01 5.76 2.45
CA LEU A 180 10.84 4.68 2.99
C LEU A 180 10.12 3.77 3.99
N ILE A 181 8.94 4.14 4.50
CA ILE A 181 8.16 3.32 5.45
C ILE A 181 7.86 1.93 4.87
N ALA A 182 7.64 1.85 3.55
CA ALA A 182 7.41 0.60 2.84
C ALA A 182 8.60 -0.39 2.91
N LEU A 183 9.78 0.07 3.34
CA LEU A 183 11.01 -0.72 3.45
C LEU A 183 11.46 -0.88 4.92
N ASN A 184 10.57 -0.71 5.91
CA ASN A 184 10.91 -0.84 7.33
C ASN A 184 11.50 -2.21 7.70
N ASP A 185 11.14 -3.27 6.97
CA ASP A 185 11.70 -4.62 7.16
C ASP A 185 13.16 -4.74 6.70
N ASP A 186 13.70 -3.75 5.98
CA ASP A 186 15.06 -3.76 5.45
C ASP A 186 15.82 -2.44 5.69
N PRO A 187 16.35 -2.26 6.91
CA PRO A 187 17.10 -1.07 7.29
C PRO A 187 18.32 -0.80 6.41
N SER A 188 18.95 -1.85 5.88
CA SER A 188 20.18 -1.72 5.06
C SER A 188 19.91 -0.96 3.76
N THR A 189 18.75 -1.23 3.14
CA THR A 189 18.30 -0.60 1.90
C THR A 189 17.86 0.83 2.14
N GLN A 190 17.18 1.09 3.26
CA GLN A 190 16.76 2.44 3.65
C GLN A 190 17.96 3.38 3.77
N VAL A 191 19.02 2.98 4.49
CA VAL A 191 20.24 3.80 4.63
C VAL A 191 20.84 4.15 3.27
N ARG A 192 20.97 3.17 2.38
CA ARG A 192 21.51 3.37 1.02
C ARG A 192 20.63 4.30 0.19
N LEU A 193 19.31 4.16 0.27
CA LEU A 193 18.39 5.05 -0.44
C LEU A 193 18.43 6.48 0.11
N VAL A 194 18.56 6.67 1.43
CA VAL A 194 18.75 8.00 2.03
C VAL A 194 20.03 8.65 1.49
N GLN A 195 21.14 7.91 1.43
CA GLN A 195 22.39 8.39 0.84
C GLN A 195 22.21 8.75 -0.64
N LYS A 196 21.52 7.91 -1.40
CA LYS A 196 21.21 8.15 -2.82
C LYS A 196 20.38 9.41 -3.02
N VAL A 197 19.34 9.62 -2.21
CA VAL A 197 18.50 10.84 -2.25
C VAL A 197 19.35 12.09 -2.02
N LYS A 198 20.28 12.06 -1.06
CA LYS A 198 21.17 13.18 -0.76
C LYS A 198 22.18 13.45 -1.89
N GLN A 199 22.75 12.40 -2.48
CA GLN A 199 23.76 12.51 -3.52
C GLN A 199 23.16 12.96 -4.86
N GLU A 200 22.04 12.35 -5.26
CA GLU A 200 21.42 12.56 -6.57
C GLU A 200 20.30 13.61 -6.54
N LYS A 201 19.99 14.18 -5.36
CA LYS A 201 18.92 15.18 -5.18
C LYS A 201 17.58 14.68 -5.74
N LEU A 202 17.25 13.44 -5.40
CA LEU A 202 16.04 12.78 -5.91
C LEU A 202 14.78 13.52 -5.47
N SER A 203 13.77 13.47 -6.34
CA SER A 203 12.41 13.87 -5.98
C SER A 203 11.70 12.73 -5.26
N VAL A 204 10.64 13.07 -4.51
CA VAL A 204 9.82 12.08 -3.79
C VAL A 204 9.24 11.05 -4.75
N ALA A 205 8.75 11.50 -5.90
CA ALA A 205 8.19 10.62 -6.93
C ALA A 205 9.25 9.66 -7.53
N ALA A 206 10.48 10.14 -7.75
CA ALA A 206 11.56 9.28 -8.24
C ALA A 206 11.94 8.21 -7.21
N LEU A 207 12.00 8.57 -5.92
CA LEU A 207 12.24 7.62 -4.85
C LEU A 207 11.13 6.57 -4.76
N GLU A 208 9.86 6.98 -4.80
CA GLU A 208 8.71 6.06 -4.79
C GLU A 208 8.75 5.07 -5.96
N GLN A 209 9.15 5.52 -7.16
CA GLN A 209 9.32 4.63 -8.32
C GLN A 209 10.43 3.59 -8.11
N ILE A 210 11.57 4.00 -7.54
CA ILE A 210 12.67 3.08 -7.22
C ILE A 210 12.22 2.05 -6.19
N ILE A 211 11.52 2.47 -5.14
CA ILE A 211 11.01 1.57 -4.09
C ILE A 211 10.01 0.56 -4.68
N ALA A 212 9.07 1.04 -5.51
CA ALA A 212 8.11 0.18 -6.20
C ALA A 212 8.82 -0.83 -7.14
N ALA A 213 9.88 -0.40 -7.83
CA ALA A 213 10.67 -1.26 -8.69
C ALA A 213 11.45 -2.33 -7.91
N ILE A 214 12.00 -2.00 -6.74
CA ILE A 214 12.66 -2.95 -5.85
C ILE A 214 11.67 -4.02 -5.37
N GLY A 215 10.44 -3.60 -5.00
CA GLY A 215 9.37 -4.53 -4.61
C GLY A 215 8.94 -5.46 -5.75
N LYS A 216 8.83 -4.93 -6.98
CA LYS A 216 8.43 -5.72 -8.16
C LYS A 216 9.53 -6.67 -8.67
N TYR A 217 10.79 -6.27 -8.59
CA TYR A 217 11.94 -7.02 -9.11
C TYR A 217 13.02 -7.22 -8.03
N PRO A 218 12.79 -8.07 -7.02
CA PRO A 218 13.71 -8.25 -5.89
C PRO A 218 15.11 -8.73 -6.32
N THR A 219 15.21 -9.51 -7.40
CA THR A 219 16.49 -10.00 -7.95
C THR A 219 17.37 -8.88 -8.54
N LYS A 220 16.81 -7.71 -8.83
CA LYS A 220 17.52 -6.55 -9.38
C LYS A 220 17.73 -5.42 -8.37
N LYS A 221 17.47 -5.68 -7.09
CA LYS A 221 17.60 -4.69 -6.00
C LYS A 221 18.94 -3.96 -5.98
N GLU A 222 20.06 -4.69 -6.03
CA GLU A 222 21.41 -4.08 -6.00
C GLU A 222 21.66 -3.14 -7.18
N VAL A 223 21.07 -3.44 -8.33
CA VAL A 223 21.18 -2.61 -9.54
C VAL A 223 20.49 -1.27 -9.32
N PHE A 224 19.26 -1.26 -8.79
CA PHE A 224 18.52 -0.02 -8.52
C PHE A 224 19.17 0.86 -7.44
N LEU A 225 19.93 0.28 -6.53
CA LEU A 225 20.65 1.03 -5.50
C LEU A 225 21.88 1.77 -6.07
N HIS A 226 22.65 1.12 -6.94
CA HIS A 226 23.91 1.66 -7.45
C HIS A 226 23.77 2.54 -8.68
N VAL A 227 22.74 2.29 -9.50
CA VAL A 227 22.57 2.95 -10.79
C VAL A 227 21.89 4.32 -10.62
N PRO A 228 22.36 5.39 -11.29
CA PRO A 228 21.72 6.71 -11.22
C PRO A 228 20.23 6.69 -11.56
N ALA A 229 19.44 7.62 -11.00
CA ALA A 229 17.98 7.61 -11.16
C ALA A 229 17.50 7.66 -12.62
N ASN A 230 18.16 8.43 -13.49
CA ASN A 230 17.83 8.49 -14.91
C ASN A 230 17.97 7.14 -15.63
N VAL A 231 18.97 6.34 -15.26
CA VAL A 231 19.17 5.00 -15.81
C VAL A 231 18.20 4.00 -15.16
N SER A 232 17.91 4.15 -13.86
CA SER A 232 16.88 3.37 -13.18
C SER A 232 15.51 3.55 -13.85
N ASP A 233 15.13 4.77 -14.24
CA ASP A 233 13.89 5.04 -14.96
C ASP A 233 13.83 4.34 -16.32
N GLN A 234 14.94 4.36 -17.09
CA GLN A 234 15.04 3.64 -18.35
C GLN A 234 14.92 2.13 -18.16
N MET A 235 15.53 1.59 -17.11
CA MET A 235 15.42 0.17 -16.75
C MET A 235 13.98 -0.20 -16.39
N ILE A 236 13.30 0.61 -15.56
CA ILE A 236 11.91 0.39 -15.18
C ILE A 236 11.02 0.35 -16.43
N ARG A 237 11.16 1.32 -17.35
CA ARG A 237 10.40 1.34 -18.61
C ARG A 237 10.66 0.10 -19.47
N SER A 238 11.92 -0.30 -19.58
CA SER A 238 12.32 -1.48 -20.36
C SER A 238 11.75 -2.77 -19.77
N LEU A 239 11.77 -2.90 -18.44
CA LEU A 239 11.24 -4.06 -17.73
C LEU A 239 9.72 -4.13 -17.82
N SER A 240 9.02 -3.01 -17.66
CA SER A 240 7.58 -2.93 -17.83
C SER A 240 7.15 -3.30 -19.26
N ALA A 241 7.89 -2.85 -20.28
CA ALA A 241 7.63 -3.24 -21.67
C ALA A 241 7.85 -4.75 -21.92
N ILE A 242 8.79 -5.39 -21.22
CA ILE A 242 9.00 -6.84 -21.30
C ILE A 242 7.82 -7.59 -20.67
N ASP A 243 7.32 -7.12 -19.54
CA ASP A 243 6.14 -7.70 -18.88
C ASP A 243 4.87 -7.52 -19.73
N GLU A 244 4.65 -6.34 -20.33
CA GLU A 244 3.51 -6.09 -21.24
C GLU A 244 3.60 -6.93 -22.53
N ARG A 245 4.81 -7.26 -22.99
CA ARG A 245 5.02 -8.16 -24.13
C ARG A 245 4.70 -9.62 -23.83
N LYS A 246 4.63 -10.03 -22.55
CA LYS A 246 4.07 -11.33 -22.17
C LYS A 246 2.54 -11.26 -22.29
N LYS A 247 2.04 -11.24 -23.52
CA LYS A 247 0.60 -11.38 -23.80
C LYS A 247 0.08 -12.62 -23.07
N PRO A 248 -1.14 -12.59 -22.50
CA PRO A 248 -1.76 -13.79 -21.93
C PRO A 248 -1.78 -14.88 -23.00
N TYR A 249 -1.22 -16.04 -22.66
CA TYR A 249 -1.06 -17.16 -23.57
C TYR A 249 -2.45 -17.59 -24.07
N ARG A 250 -2.74 -17.38 -25.36
CA ARG A 250 -4.02 -17.78 -25.95
C ARG A 250 -3.96 -19.27 -26.33
N SER A 251 -5.09 -19.95 -26.34
CA SER A 251 -5.16 -21.37 -26.74
C SER A 251 -4.62 -21.61 -28.16
N GLN A 252 -4.77 -20.63 -29.05
CA GLN A 252 -4.23 -20.68 -30.41
C GLN A 252 -2.70 -20.61 -30.43
N THR A 253 -2.09 -19.70 -29.68
CA THR A 253 -0.62 -19.62 -29.56
C THR A 253 -0.03 -20.85 -28.89
N ALA A 254 -0.73 -21.44 -27.90
CA ALA A 254 -0.30 -22.70 -27.28
C ALA A 254 -0.23 -23.84 -28.30
N ARG A 255 -1.25 -23.98 -29.15
CA ARG A 255 -1.27 -24.97 -30.24
C ARG A 255 -0.17 -24.74 -31.27
N GLU A 256 0.11 -23.48 -31.61
CA GLU A 256 1.21 -23.13 -32.51
C GLU A 256 2.57 -23.50 -31.92
N HIS A 257 2.79 -23.24 -30.63
CA HIS A 257 4.00 -23.65 -29.93
C HIS A 257 4.16 -25.18 -29.87
N VAL A 258 3.08 -25.93 -29.60
CA VAL A 258 3.12 -27.40 -29.63
C VAL A 258 3.49 -27.92 -31.03
N LYS A 259 2.88 -27.36 -32.09
CA LYS A 259 3.23 -27.71 -33.48
C LYS A 259 4.69 -27.39 -33.83
N ALA A 260 5.20 -26.26 -33.34
CA ALA A 260 6.60 -25.87 -33.56
C ALA A 260 7.55 -26.83 -32.83
N ILE A 261 7.25 -27.18 -31.58
CA ILE A 261 8.04 -28.16 -30.80
C ILE A 261 8.06 -29.51 -31.51
N ASP A 262 6.91 -30.00 -31.98
CA ASP A 262 6.82 -31.28 -32.70
C ASP A 262 7.66 -31.28 -33.98
N LYS A 263 7.56 -30.21 -34.78
CA LYS A 263 8.38 -30.02 -35.99
C LYS A 263 9.88 -30.01 -35.68
N HIS A 264 10.29 -29.30 -34.63
CA HIS A 264 11.70 -29.22 -34.25
C HIS A 264 12.21 -30.55 -33.66
N SER A 265 11.38 -31.28 -32.93
CA SER A 265 11.68 -32.63 -32.44
C SER A 265 11.98 -33.59 -33.61
N ILE A 266 11.11 -33.61 -34.62
CA ILE A 266 11.35 -34.41 -35.85
C ILE A 266 12.64 -34.00 -36.54
N THR A 267 12.89 -32.69 -36.66
CA THR A 267 14.12 -32.17 -37.28
C THR A 267 15.36 -32.60 -36.51
N MET A 268 15.30 -32.57 -35.17
CA MET A 268 16.39 -32.98 -34.30
C MET A 268 16.66 -34.48 -34.40
N THR A 269 15.61 -35.31 -34.44
CA THR A 269 15.75 -36.76 -34.67
C THR A 269 16.42 -37.07 -36.01
N ASN A 270 16.10 -36.29 -37.06
CA ASN A 270 16.72 -36.46 -38.37
C ASN A 270 18.21 -36.05 -38.40
N LEU A 271 18.66 -35.19 -37.48
CA LEU A 271 20.05 -34.77 -37.37
C LEU A 271 20.91 -35.73 -36.51
N LEU A 272 20.27 -36.53 -35.66
CA LEU A 272 20.92 -37.48 -34.76
C LEU A 272 21.15 -38.83 -35.45
N ASP A 273 21.93 -38.81 -36.53
CA ASP A 273 22.42 -40.02 -37.19
C ASP A 273 23.68 -40.53 -36.47
N GLU A 274 23.69 -41.80 -36.07
CA GLU A 274 24.82 -42.42 -35.36
C GLU A 274 26.14 -42.34 -36.16
N ARG A 275 26.06 -42.29 -37.49
CA ARG A 275 27.23 -42.16 -38.37
C ARG A 275 27.96 -40.82 -38.22
N VAL A 276 27.29 -39.79 -37.68
CA VAL A 276 27.92 -38.47 -37.43
C VAL A 276 29.05 -38.59 -36.41
N ILE A 277 28.98 -39.57 -35.50
CA ILE A 277 30.00 -39.82 -34.47
C ILE A 277 31.36 -40.13 -35.11
N GLU A 278 31.38 -40.76 -36.28
CA GLU A 278 32.62 -41.12 -37.00
C GLU A 278 33.37 -39.89 -37.54
N TYR A 279 32.71 -38.74 -37.63
CA TYR A 279 33.24 -37.52 -38.23
C TYR A 279 33.46 -36.37 -37.23
N LEU A 280 33.13 -36.57 -35.94
CA LEU A 280 33.29 -35.55 -34.90
C LEU A 280 34.64 -35.67 -34.19
N THR A 281 35.27 -34.53 -33.92
CA THR A 281 36.44 -34.47 -33.03
C THR A 281 36.03 -34.66 -31.56
N ALA A 282 36.99 -34.99 -30.69
CA ALA A 282 36.73 -35.15 -29.25
C ALA A 282 36.20 -33.86 -28.59
N GLU A 283 36.63 -32.69 -29.07
CA GLU A 283 36.18 -31.40 -28.56
C GLU A 283 34.72 -31.11 -28.98
N GLU A 284 34.38 -31.34 -30.24
CA GLU A 284 33.02 -31.18 -30.76
C GLU A 284 32.04 -32.16 -30.12
N MET A 285 32.49 -33.40 -29.88
CA MET A 285 31.69 -34.41 -29.18
C MET A 285 31.39 -34.00 -27.74
N ASN A 286 32.36 -33.43 -27.02
CA ASN A 286 32.14 -32.91 -25.66
C ASN A 286 31.18 -31.71 -25.64
N GLN A 287 31.26 -30.80 -26.61
CA GLN A 287 30.34 -29.68 -26.74
C GLN A 287 28.91 -30.15 -27.05
N LEU A 288 28.77 -31.17 -27.90
CA LEU A 288 27.48 -31.78 -28.22
C LEU A 288 26.88 -32.46 -26.99
N LEU A 289 27.66 -33.25 -26.25
CA LEU A 289 27.21 -33.89 -25.00
C LEU A 289 26.78 -32.86 -23.94
N ALA A 290 27.52 -31.77 -23.78
CA ALA A 290 27.15 -30.69 -22.86
C ALA A 290 25.82 -30.02 -23.26
N SER A 291 25.63 -29.77 -24.55
CA SER A 291 24.41 -29.16 -25.10
C SER A 291 23.19 -30.08 -24.95
N VAL A 292 23.37 -31.38 -25.18
CA VAL A 292 22.33 -32.41 -24.95
C VAL A 292 21.98 -32.48 -23.46
N ALA A 293 22.97 -32.51 -22.57
CA ALA A 293 22.75 -32.53 -21.13
C ALA A 293 22.05 -31.27 -20.60
N GLN A 294 22.35 -30.09 -21.16
CA GLN A 294 21.62 -28.86 -20.86
C GLN A 294 20.17 -28.93 -21.36
N SER A 295 19.94 -29.45 -22.56
CA SER A 295 18.61 -29.59 -23.15
C SER A 295 17.74 -30.56 -22.34
N ALA A 296 18.29 -31.70 -21.91
CA ALA A 296 17.61 -32.65 -21.04
C ALA A 296 17.17 -32.01 -19.71
N ARG A 297 18.06 -31.26 -19.06
CA ARG A 297 17.74 -30.53 -17.81
C ARG A 297 16.61 -29.51 -18.01
N MET A 298 16.60 -28.79 -19.13
CA MET A 298 15.50 -27.86 -19.45
C MET A 298 14.18 -28.59 -19.69
N MET A 299 14.20 -29.75 -20.36
CA MET A 299 13.02 -30.59 -20.56
C MET A 299 12.47 -31.14 -19.24
N ASP A 300 13.32 -31.55 -18.31
CA ASP A 300 12.91 -32.00 -16.98
C ASP A 300 12.22 -30.88 -16.18
N GLN A 301 12.82 -29.68 -16.18
CA GLN A 301 12.23 -28.51 -15.54
C GLN A 301 10.89 -28.10 -16.17
N PHE A 302 10.79 -28.15 -17.51
CA PHE A 302 9.54 -27.90 -18.22
C PHE A 302 8.48 -28.93 -17.85
N THR A 303 8.84 -30.22 -17.84
CA THR A 303 7.94 -31.31 -17.46
C THR A 303 7.46 -31.19 -16.03
N ALA A 304 8.33 -30.81 -15.10
CA ALA A 304 7.97 -30.54 -13.70
C ALA A 304 6.94 -29.40 -13.61
N LYS A 305 7.17 -28.28 -14.31
CA LYS A 305 6.22 -27.15 -14.35
C LYS A 305 4.89 -27.51 -15.01
N VAL A 306 4.91 -28.35 -16.05
CA VAL A 306 3.68 -28.85 -16.69
C VAL A 306 2.91 -29.74 -15.71
N ARG A 307 3.58 -30.65 -14.99
CA ARG A 307 2.95 -31.48 -13.96
C ARG A 307 2.37 -30.65 -12.83
N GLU A 308 3.13 -29.68 -12.32
CA GLU A 308 2.67 -28.74 -11.30
C GLU A 308 1.44 -27.93 -11.79
N ALA A 309 1.43 -27.47 -13.04
CA ALA A 309 0.28 -26.79 -13.62
C ALA A 309 -0.94 -27.71 -13.78
N LEU A 310 -0.74 -28.99 -14.10
CA LEU A 310 -1.79 -30.01 -14.17
C LEU A 310 -2.33 -30.36 -12.77
N GLU A 311 -1.48 -30.41 -11.76
CA GLU A 311 -1.83 -30.68 -10.36
C GLU A 311 -2.55 -29.49 -9.69
N ASN A 312 -2.14 -28.27 -10.00
CA ASN A 312 -2.69 -27.03 -9.44
C ASN A 312 -4.08 -26.63 -9.99
N LYS A 313 -4.70 -27.49 -10.83
CA LYS A 313 -6.08 -27.38 -11.35
C LYS A 313 -6.45 -26.03 -11.96
N ASP A 314 -5.95 -25.78 -13.17
CA ASP A 314 -6.69 -24.97 -14.14
C ASP A 314 -7.55 -25.89 -15.02
N PHE A 315 -8.52 -26.59 -14.41
CA PHE A 315 -9.56 -27.30 -15.16
C PHE A 315 -10.62 -26.30 -15.64
N GLY A 316 -10.25 -25.48 -16.62
CA GLY A 316 -11.20 -24.78 -17.50
C GLY A 316 -11.83 -25.68 -18.57
N PHE A 317 -11.73 -27.00 -18.44
CA PHE A 317 -12.44 -27.95 -19.32
C PHE A 317 -13.04 -29.08 -18.49
N SER A 318 -14.29 -28.88 -18.06
CA SER A 318 -15.18 -29.98 -17.74
C SER A 318 -15.87 -30.41 -19.03
N GLU A 319 -15.60 -31.62 -19.52
CA GLU A 319 -16.37 -32.18 -20.63
C GLU A 319 -17.80 -32.44 -20.14
N THR A 320 -18.71 -31.52 -20.46
CA THR A 320 -20.14 -31.72 -20.24
C THR A 320 -20.67 -32.50 -21.43
N TYR A 321 -21.45 -33.55 -21.17
CA TYR A 321 -22.07 -34.38 -22.20
C TYR A 321 -23.58 -34.17 -22.22
N ILE A 322 -24.20 -34.17 -23.40
CA ILE A 322 -25.65 -34.04 -23.61
C ILE A 322 -26.19 -35.32 -24.23
N HIS A 323 -27.29 -35.83 -23.68
CA HIS A 323 -28.06 -36.91 -24.31
C HIS A 323 -29.01 -36.36 -25.38
N CYS A 324 -28.99 -36.97 -26.57
CA CYS A 324 -30.03 -36.74 -27.56
C CYS A 324 -31.35 -37.38 -27.10
N PRO A 325 -32.45 -36.63 -27.01
CA PRO A 325 -33.73 -37.17 -26.52
C PRO A 325 -34.44 -38.09 -27.51
N LEU A 326 -34.06 -38.05 -28.80
CA LEU A 326 -34.68 -38.83 -29.87
C LEU A 326 -33.99 -40.18 -30.09
N CYS A 327 -32.66 -40.20 -30.12
CA CYS A 327 -31.89 -41.43 -30.36
C CYS A 327 -31.09 -41.91 -29.14
N GLY A 328 -31.12 -41.18 -28.02
CA GLY A 328 -30.45 -41.55 -26.76
C GLY A 328 -28.94 -41.33 -26.71
N ARG A 329 -28.30 -41.02 -27.85
CA ARG A 329 -26.83 -40.93 -27.98
C ARG A 329 -26.25 -39.76 -27.17
N ILE A 330 -25.08 -39.98 -26.57
CA ILE A 330 -24.36 -39.00 -25.76
C ILE A 330 -23.35 -38.25 -26.65
N GLU A 331 -23.38 -36.93 -26.63
CA GLU A 331 -22.51 -36.05 -27.43
C GLU A 331 -21.85 -34.97 -26.55
N LEU A 332 -20.63 -34.54 -26.91
CA LEU A 332 -19.88 -33.50 -26.20
C LEU A 332 -20.50 -32.11 -26.39
N VAL A 333 -20.49 -31.26 -25.35
CA VAL A 333 -20.93 -29.86 -25.41
C VAL A 333 -20.04 -29.06 -26.37
N GLY A 334 -20.45 -29.04 -27.63
CA GLY A 334 -19.73 -28.46 -28.75
C GLY A 334 -20.41 -28.81 -30.08
N SER A 335 -21.08 -29.96 -30.17
CA SER A 335 -21.93 -30.27 -31.31
C SER A 335 -23.28 -29.55 -31.18
N VAL A 336 -23.60 -28.70 -32.18
CA VAL A 336 -24.89 -28.00 -32.23
C VAL A 336 -26.01 -28.98 -32.60
N ARG A 337 -25.67 -30.11 -33.24
CA ARG A 337 -26.59 -31.16 -33.68
C ARG A 337 -26.10 -32.54 -33.32
N CYS A 338 -27.02 -33.47 -33.07
CA CYS A 338 -26.69 -34.89 -32.91
C CYS A 338 -26.14 -35.44 -34.23
N SER A 339 -25.00 -36.13 -34.18
CA SER A 339 -24.34 -36.74 -35.35
C SER A 339 -25.22 -37.75 -36.10
N THR A 340 -26.23 -38.30 -35.43
CA THR A 340 -27.03 -39.42 -35.94
C THR A 340 -28.38 -38.96 -36.47
N CYS A 341 -29.16 -38.26 -35.66
CA CYS A 341 -30.51 -37.80 -36.06
C CYS A 341 -30.57 -36.31 -36.41
N TRP A 342 -29.44 -35.59 -36.39
CA TRP A 342 -29.31 -34.17 -36.75
C TRP A 342 -30.14 -33.17 -35.92
N THR A 343 -30.76 -33.60 -34.82
CA THR A 343 -31.51 -32.75 -33.89
C THR A 343 -30.61 -31.73 -33.18
N ILE A 344 -31.08 -30.49 -33.02
CA ILE A 344 -30.34 -29.39 -32.35
C ILE A 344 -30.24 -29.62 -30.83
N LEU A 345 -29.05 -29.52 -30.26
CA LEU A 345 -28.74 -29.93 -28.87
C LEU A 345 -28.53 -28.78 -27.86
N ARG A 346 -28.59 -27.49 -28.25
CA ARG A 346 -28.17 -26.37 -27.36
C ARG A 346 -29.28 -25.85 -26.41
N ARG A 347 -29.05 -26.07 -25.10
CA ARG A 347 -29.48 -25.40 -23.84
C ARG A 347 -30.90 -24.87 -23.62
N CYS A 348 -31.73 -24.63 -24.62
CA CYS A 348 -33.11 -24.19 -24.35
C CYS A 348 -33.95 -25.33 -23.74
N TYR A 349 -33.61 -26.59 -23.98
CA TYR A 349 -34.43 -27.75 -23.58
C TYR A 349 -34.60 -28.00 -22.07
N ASP A 350 -33.79 -27.38 -21.20
CA ASP A 350 -33.82 -27.72 -19.76
C ASP A 350 -35.10 -27.26 -19.02
N CYS A 351 -35.87 -26.31 -19.55
CA CYS A 351 -37.17 -25.92 -18.99
C CYS A 351 -38.34 -26.79 -19.47
N GLY A 352 -38.15 -27.65 -20.47
CA GLY A 352 -39.12 -28.63 -20.96
C GLY A 352 -40.38 -28.09 -21.67
N ASN A 353 -40.50 -26.77 -21.88
CA ASN A 353 -41.71 -26.15 -22.45
C ASN A 353 -41.49 -25.62 -23.88
N TYR A 354 -41.49 -26.54 -24.86
CA TYR A 354 -41.41 -26.23 -26.29
C TYR A 354 -42.61 -26.79 -27.05
N ASP A 355 -42.89 -26.21 -28.21
CA ASP A 355 -43.75 -26.88 -29.19
C ASP A 355 -43.07 -28.14 -29.76
N ARG A 356 -43.86 -29.02 -30.39
CA ARG A 356 -43.37 -30.34 -30.87
C ARG A 356 -42.23 -30.23 -31.89
N SER A 357 -42.10 -29.09 -32.57
CA SER A 357 -41.01 -28.79 -33.51
C SER A 357 -39.76 -28.18 -32.85
N GLY A 358 -39.86 -27.67 -31.62
CA GLY A 358 -38.73 -27.09 -30.89
C GLY A 358 -38.34 -25.67 -31.33
N GLU A 359 -39.18 -25.00 -32.11
CA GLU A 359 -38.89 -23.70 -32.71
C GLU A 359 -39.44 -22.53 -31.88
N ARG A 360 -40.42 -22.78 -31.01
CA ARG A 360 -41.01 -21.78 -30.12
C ARG A 360 -41.07 -22.25 -28.68
N CYS A 361 -40.81 -21.33 -27.76
CA CYS A 361 -41.04 -21.59 -26.34
C CYS A 361 -42.55 -21.64 -26.06
N GLY A 362 -43.06 -22.78 -25.58
CA GLY A 362 -44.48 -22.99 -25.31
C GLY A 362 -45.06 -22.11 -24.19
N LYS A 363 -44.21 -21.56 -23.30
CA LYS A 363 -44.63 -20.70 -22.18
C LYS A 363 -44.70 -19.21 -22.53
N TYR A 364 -43.86 -18.75 -23.45
CA TYR A 364 -43.73 -17.31 -23.79
C TYR A 364 -44.08 -16.99 -25.26
N GLY A 365 -44.32 -18.00 -26.10
CA GLY A 365 -44.71 -17.86 -27.50
C GLY A 365 -43.64 -17.26 -28.43
N VAL A 366 -42.41 -17.11 -27.95
CA VAL A 366 -41.31 -16.47 -28.70
C VAL A 366 -40.58 -17.51 -29.54
N THR A 367 -40.24 -17.14 -30.77
CA THR A 367 -39.47 -17.97 -31.72
C THR A 367 -37.98 -17.93 -31.35
N ILE A 368 -37.34 -19.09 -31.29
CA ILE A 368 -35.92 -19.21 -30.99
C ILE A 368 -35.16 -19.23 -32.32
N ALA A 369 -34.44 -18.15 -32.61
CA ALA A 369 -33.66 -18.07 -33.84
C ALA A 369 -32.30 -18.78 -33.67
N LEU A 370 -31.90 -19.58 -34.67
CA LEU A 370 -30.65 -20.35 -34.67
C LEU A 370 -29.40 -19.51 -34.35
N ALA A 371 -29.34 -18.27 -34.86
CA ALA A 371 -28.22 -17.36 -34.65
C ALA A 371 -28.04 -16.95 -33.17
N GLU A 372 -29.10 -16.96 -32.36
CA GLU A 372 -29.01 -16.65 -30.93
C GLU A 372 -28.41 -17.81 -30.11
N ALA A 373 -28.43 -19.03 -30.66
CA ALA A 373 -27.80 -20.20 -30.08
C ALA A 373 -26.31 -20.30 -30.42
N GLU A 374 -25.82 -19.64 -31.48
CA GLU A 374 -24.41 -19.64 -31.88
C GLU A 374 -23.55 -18.67 -31.05
N GLY A 375 -24.10 -17.51 -30.65
CA GLY A 375 -23.46 -16.55 -29.74
C GLY A 375 -24.50 -15.72 -28.94
N PRO A 376 -24.49 -15.75 -27.60
CA PRO A 376 -25.57 -15.17 -26.80
C PRO A 376 -25.51 -13.64 -26.83
N LYS A 377 -26.60 -13.00 -27.28
CA LYS A 377 -26.82 -11.57 -27.02
C LYS A 377 -27.36 -11.42 -25.59
N GLU A 378 -26.69 -10.67 -24.72
CA GLU A 378 -27.04 -10.53 -23.28
C GLU A 378 -28.48 -10.06 -23.01
N HIS A 379 -29.13 -9.47 -24.01
CA HIS A 379 -30.49 -8.95 -23.95
C HIS A 379 -31.55 -9.89 -24.54
N SER A 380 -31.17 -11.07 -25.06
CA SER A 380 -32.15 -12.03 -25.57
C SER A 380 -32.99 -12.62 -24.42
N ARG A 381 -34.28 -12.80 -24.67
CA ARG A 381 -35.22 -13.32 -23.66
C ARG A 381 -34.94 -14.78 -23.31
N SER A 382 -34.35 -15.54 -24.24
CA SER A 382 -33.87 -16.90 -24.06
C SER A 382 -32.72 -16.98 -23.04
N TYR A 383 -31.83 -15.98 -23.02
CA TYR A 383 -30.70 -15.90 -22.09
C TYR A 383 -31.12 -15.55 -20.64
N LYS A 384 -32.27 -14.86 -20.47
CA LYS A 384 -32.79 -14.39 -19.16
C LYS A 384 -33.86 -15.30 -18.55
N CYS A 385 -33.97 -16.56 -18.98
CA CYS A 385 -34.98 -17.48 -18.47
C CYS A 385 -34.74 -17.80 -16.98
N ARG A 386 -35.66 -17.34 -16.12
CA ARG A 386 -35.56 -17.50 -14.65
C ARG A 386 -35.73 -18.95 -14.17
N ASP A 387 -36.29 -19.83 -15.00
CA ASP A 387 -36.55 -21.23 -14.68
C ASP A 387 -35.39 -22.17 -15.10
N TYR A 388 -34.27 -21.63 -15.59
CA TYR A 388 -33.08 -22.43 -15.90
C TYR A 388 -32.48 -23.00 -14.60
N ARG A 389 -32.57 -24.32 -14.43
CA ARG A 389 -31.83 -25.06 -13.41
C ARG A 389 -30.88 -26.03 -14.12
N PRO A 390 -29.55 -25.89 -13.97
CA PRO A 390 -28.65 -26.94 -14.45
C PRO A 390 -29.05 -28.23 -13.75
N LYS A 391 -29.40 -29.28 -14.50
CA LYS A 391 -29.83 -30.56 -13.89
C LYS A 391 -28.73 -31.24 -13.06
N PHE A 392 -27.49 -30.73 -13.08
CA PHE A 392 -26.43 -31.14 -12.16
C PHE A 392 -25.49 -29.97 -11.82
N THR A 393 -25.41 -29.64 -10.53
CA THR A 393 -24.23 -29.01 -9.90
C THR A 393 -23.80 -29.93 -8.75
N PRO A 394 -22.49 -30.23 -8.61
CA PRO A 394 -22.03 -31.25 -7.67
C PRO A 394 -22.15 -30.72 -6.24
N GLN A 395 -22.90 -31.42 -5.39
CA GLN A 395 -22.83 -31.18 -3.94
C GLN A 395 -21.72 -32.07 -3.37
N GLY A 396 -20.74 -31.43 -2.73
CA GLY A 396 -19.59 -32.08 -2.14
C GLY A 396 -19.96 -33.09 -1.06
N MET A 397 -19.07 -34.08 -0.89
CA MET A 397 -19.06 -35.12 0.16
C MET A 397 -20.23 -36.12 0.08
N LYS A 398 -20.06 -37.43 0.25
CA LYS A 398 -18.95 -38.34 0.60
C LYS A 398 -19.47 -39.75 0.23
N LEU A 399 -18.59 -40.71 -0.06
CA LEU A 399 -18.46 -41.94 0.74
C LEU A 399 -17.51 -42.96 0.07
N LYS A 400 -16.45 -43.23 0.82
CA LYS A 400 -15.73 -44.50 0.99
C LYS A 400 -15.81 -45.51 -0.16
N MET A 401 -14.68 -45.67 -0.85
CA MET A 401 -14.29 -46.96 -1.40
C MET A 401 -13.87 -47.91 -0.27
N VAL A 402 -14.65 -48.97 0.00
CA VAL A 402 -14.21 -50.25 0.59
C VAL A 402 -15.19 -51.35 0.10
N VAL A 403 -14.90 -52.07 -0.98
CA VAL A 403 -14.25 -53.40 -1.13
C VAL A 403 -15.18 -54.63 -0.97
N GLY A 404 -15.08 -55.54 -1.95
CA GLY A 404 -15.44 -56.96 -1.91
C GLY A 404 -15.83 -57.43 -3.32
N LYS A 405 -15.16 -58.35 -4.02
CA LYS A 405 -14.04 -59.27 -3.76
C LYS A 405 -13.04 -59.18 -4.92
#